data_AF-A0A1H7R0I7-F1
#
_entry.id   AF-A0A1H7R0I7-F1
#
_cell.length_a   1.000
_cell.length_b   1.000
_cell.length_c   1.000
_cell.angle_alpha   90.00
_cell.angle_beta   90.00
_cell.angle_gamma   90.00
#
_symmetry.space_group_name_H-M   'P 1'
#
loop_
_entity.id
_entity.type
_entity.pdbx_description
1 polymer ?
#
loop_
_entity_poly.entity_id
_entity_poly.type
_entity_poly.pdbx_seq_one_letter_code
_entity_poly.pdbx_strand_id
1 'polypeptide(L)'
;MASAPRWLVLVPLLLVAPALAATRPEVQLCLQHLKPAERERAVKLLGPLEELPLYRVQLDADPAKREVKGKVQVELTVKGRTRSELFLRATPNAQGRQVTLSEAKFNGEPVKLERPEPTLFRIPLEPPAEPGTVVRIEVALQARLPQGKKNASSLLGALGASGPAGDYGAFAASPDFLSLVGVVPMMPPLNEDGQPWAGPSGIGDLALYEPSNVLGSIGVPSGWQVHATGEALGEVPGKDGRPRYSFAAALVRDFPVFVSRGYQMASTSVNGVTIESIYAAQDAAVGKRVLKYTASALSEFEQRLGPLPYRSFRVLEAPLSDGAGGMEFQGLITVATSLYRGVTDPNSILAGVQGMEMLQEMMKGLSAQGMGDLGGGPFANLAKTLERTVEFTVAHEVGHQYFAGLVGSDPIQDPVADEALTQYAAVLYFEWAHGKPAAEALKAEALVSAYHLYRMSGGEDGPAHRPTEQFSSSMEYGAIVYGKAPLMFDAARKRVGEETFQRALRTYVDTYRYKWARADGFLRELSKAAPSHARELARLQERWWEEAHGDEDLGKPSLGALMGGMDASQLDKETLKLLEDFLGPMSP
;
A
#
# COMPACT_ATOMS: atom_id res chain seq x y z
N MET A 1 -28.27 81.87 -11.73
CA MET A 1 -26.90 81.44 -12.07
C MET A 1 -26.65 80.11 -11.39
N ALA A 2 -26.78 79.02 -12.14
CA ALA A 2 -26.62 77.64 -11.67
C ALA A 2 -25.89 76.87 -12.78
N SER A 3 -24.81 76.19 -12.43
CA SER A 3 -24.05 75.32 -13.34
C SER A 3 -24.27 73.88 -12.92
N ALA A 4 -24.91 73.07 -13.79
CA ALA A 4 -25.02 71.63 -13.65
C ALA A 4 -24.36 70.93 -14.87
N PRO A 5 -23.56 69.88 -14.67
CA PRO A 5 -22.85 69.20 -15.76
C PRO A 5 -23.70 68.08 -16.38
N ARG A 6 -23.44 67.81 -17.66
CA ARG A 6 -24.00 66.71 -18.45
C ARG A 6 -23.48 65.36 -17.95
N TRP A 7 -24.39 64.46 -17.58
CA TRP A 7 -24.08 63.05 -17.32
C TRP A 7 -24.30 62.24 -18.61
N LEU A 8 -23.21 61.63 -19.10
CA LEU A 8 -23.24 60.56 -20.10
C LEU A 8 -23.80 59.30 -19.43
N VAL A 9 -24.88 58.76 -19.98
CA VAL A 9 -25.42 57.45 -19.60
C VAL A 9 -24.50 56.38 -20.18
N LEU A 10 -23.65 55.81 -19.32
CA LEU A 10 -22.97 54.54 -19.59
C LEU A 10 -23.91 53.40 -19.17
N VAL A 11 -24.45 52.71 -20.18
CA VAL A 11 -25.12 51.41 -20.01
C VAL A 11 -24.06 50.41 -19.55
N PRO A 12 -24.23 49.68 -18.43
CA PRO A 12 -23.37 48.57 -18.13
C PRO A 12 -23.78 47.40 -19.05
N LEU A 13 -22.90 47.04 -19.97
CA LEU A 13 -22.91 45.69 -20.53
C LEU A 13 -22.65 44.72 -19.37
N LEU A 14 -23.71 44.12 -18.85
CA LEU A 14 -23.66 42.90 -18.06
C LEU A 14 -23.13 41.79 -18.99
N LEU A 15 -21.81 41.69 -19.09
CA LEU A 15 -21.16 40.45 -19.48
C LEU A 15 -21.53 39.42 -18.42
N VAL A 16 -22.41 38.50 -18.79
CA VAL A 16 -22.63 37.24 -18.08
C VAL A 16 -21.30 36.48 -18.13
N ALA A 17 -20.44 36.71 -17.15
CA ALA A 17 -19.41 35.75 -16.82
C ALA A 17 -20.12 34.47 -16.38
N PRO A 18 -19.77 33.29 -16.91
CA PRO A 18 -20.26 32.06 -16.31
C PRO A 18 -19.77 32.07 -14.87
N ALA A 19 -20.68 31.86 -13.92
CA ALA A 19 -20.30 31.61 -12.54
C ALA A 19 -19.35 30.40 -12.55
N LEU A 20 -18.04 30.66 -12.44
CA LEU A 20 -17.12 29.69 -11.89
C LEU A 20 -17.73 29.34 -10.54
N ALA A 21 -18.35 28.15 -10.44
CA ALA A 21 -18.86 27.63 -9.19
C ALA A 21 -17.73 27.83 -8.16
N ALA A 22 -17.96 28.68 -7.17
CA ALA A 22 -16.97 29.00 -6.17
C ALA A 22 -16.54 27.66 -5.53
N THR A 23 -15.32 27.26 -5.83
CA THR A 23 -14.74 26.00 -5.38
C THR A 23 -14.87 25.91 -3.87
N ARG A 24 -15.31 24.76 -3.35
CA ARG A 24 -15.57 24.59 -1.91
C ARG A 24 -14.25 24.84 -1.16
N PRO A 25 -14.21 25.70 -0.12
CA PRO A 25 -12.96 26.02 0.58
C PRO A 25 -12.21 24.79 1.10
N GLU A 26 -12.97 23.78 1.51
CA GLU A 26 -12.47 22.49 2.00
C GLU A 26 -11.79 21.66 0.90
N VAL A 27 -12.39 21.61 -0.29
CA VAL A 27 -11.77 20.95 -1.45
C VAL A 27 -10.51 21.71 -1.85
N GLN A 28 -10.56 23.05 -1.88
CA GLN A 28 -9.37 23.86 -2.18
C GLN A 28 -8.22 23.62 -1.18
N LEU A 29 -8.55 23.37 0.08
CA LEU A 29 -7.57 22.96 1.09
C LEU A 29 -7.00 21.57 0.80
N CYS A 30 -7.84 20.58 0.49
CA CYS A 30 -7.38 19.25 0.04
C CYS A 30 -6.45 19.33 -1.18
N LEU A 31 -6.80 20.16 -2.17
CA LEU A 31 -6.02 20.30 -3.40
C LEU A 31 -4.61 20.87 -3.15
N GLN A 32 -4.34 21.47 -1.98
CA GLN A 32 -2.98 21.84 -1.57
C GLN A 32 -2.02 20.64 -1.52
N HIS A 33 -2.54 19.43 -1.30
CA HIS A 33 -1.80 18.17 -1.36
C HIS A 33 -1.18 17.87 -2.73
N LEU A 34 -1.80 18.37 -3.81
CA LEU A 34 -1.35 18.11 -5.18
C LEU A 34 -0.31 19.14 -5.64
N LYS A 35 0.67 18.66 -6.42
CA LYS A 35 1.57 19.51 -7.21
C LYS A 35 0.71 20.38 -8.15
N PRO A 36 1.06 21.67 -8.38
CA PRO A 36 0.23 22.57 -9.18
C PRO A 36 -0.10 22.04 -10.59
N ALA A 37 0.91 21.52 -11.30
CA ALA A 37 0.73 20.96 -12.65
C ALA A 37 -0.21 19.74 -12.68
N GLU A 38 -0.31 19.02 -11.56
CA GLU A 38 -1.16 17.85 -11.48
C GLU A 38 -2.64 18.21 -11.30
N ARG A 39 -2.95 19.35 -10.67
CA ARG A 39 -4.35 19.81 -10.56
C ARG A 39 -5.00 19.99 -11.92
N GLU A 40 -4.27 20.62 -12.86
CA GLU A 40 -4.74 20.80 -14.23
C GLU A 40 -4.90 19.47 -14.97
N ARG A 41 -3.96 18.53 -14.77
CA ARG A 41 -4.02 17.19 -15.35
C ARG A 41 -5.23 16.42 -14.82
N ALA A 42 -5.45 16.44 -13.51
CA ALA A 42 -6.55 15.74 -12.87
C ALA A 42 -7.91 16.31 -13.31
N VAL A 43 -8.04 17.64 -13.44
CA VAL A 43 -9.28 18.26 -13.97
C VAL A 43 -9.59 17.77 -15.39
N LYS A 44 -8.57 17.64 -16.25
CA LYS A 44 -8.75 17.10 -17.62
C LYS A 44 -9.17 15.63 -17.63
N LEU A 45 -8.68 14.83 -16.67
CA LEU A 45 -8.92 13.39 -16.63
C LEU A 45 -10.22 13.00 -15.91
N LEU A 46 -10.57 13.69 -14.83
CA LEU A 46 -11.66 13.34 -13.92
C LEU A 46 -12.85 14.32 -13.98
N GLY A 47 -12.68 15.46 -14.66
CA GLY A 47 -13.62 16.57 -14.60
C GLY A 47 -13.41 17.45 -13.35
N PRO A 48 -14.41 18.24 -12.95
CA PRO A 48 -14.29 19.11 -11.78
C PRO A 48 -13.97 18.32 -10.51
N LEU A 49 -12.82 18.59 -9.88
CA LEU A 49 -12.36 17.86 -8.67
C LEU A 49 -13.26 18.12 -7.46
N GLU A 50 -14.04 19.20 -7.52
CA GLU A 50 -15.10 19.52 -6.55
C GLU A 50 -16.21 18.47 -6.55
N GLU A 51 -16.42 17.72 -7.64
CA GLU A 51 -17.48 16.70 -7.73
C GLU A 51 -17.06 15.34 -7.19
N LEU A 52 -15.79 15.16 -6.85
CA LEU A 52 -15.31 13.94 -6.20
C LEU A 52 -15.84 13.87 -4.77
N PRO A 53 -15.99 12.65 -4.20
CA PRO A 53 -16.39 12.51 -2.81
C PRO A 53 -15.47 13.30 -1.88
N LEU A 54 -16.06 14.06 -0.95
CA LEU A 54 -15.37 14.74 0.13
C LEU A 54 -15.74 14.07 1.45
N TYR A 55 -14.74 13.51 2.12
CA TYR A 55 -14.85 12.94 3.45
C TYR A 55 -14.41 13.97 4.49
N ARG A 56 -15.25 14.20 5.49
CA ARG A 56 -14.91 14.94 6.71
C ARG A 56 -14.87 13.95 7.86
N VAL A 57 -13.66 13.69 8.34
CA VAL A 57 -13.36 12.67 9.33
C VAL A 57 -12.99 13.36 10.64
N GLN A 58 -13.76 13.10 11.70
CA GLN A 58 -13.43 13.57 13.04
C GLN A 58 -13.39 12.39 13.99
N LEU A 59 -12.20 12.04 14.47
CA LEU A 59 -11.98 10.90 15.36
C LEU A 59 -11.29 11.35 16.65
N ASP A 60 -11.52 10.60 17.72
CA ASP A 60 -10.80 10.67 18.98
C ASP A 60 -10.33 9.25 19.33
N ALA A 61 -9.02 9.06 19.37
CA ALA A 61 -8.40 7.78 19.73
C ALA A 61 -7.98 7.78 21.20
N ASP A 62 -8.25 6.68 21.90
CA ASP A 62 -7.83 6.41 23.26
C ASP A 62 -6.94 5.16 23.26
N PRO A 63 -5.60 5.33 23.13
CA PRO A 63 -4.62 4.25 23.18
C PRO A 63 -4.74 3.31 24.37
N ALA A 64 -5.01 3.85 25.57
CA ALA A 64 -5.10 3.06 26.79
C ALA A 64 -6.30 2.11 26.77
N LYS A 65 -7.42 2.55 26.18
CA LYS A 65 -8.63 1.74 26.03
C LYS A 65 -8.66 0.92 24.74
N ARG A 66 -7.78 1.22 23.78
CA ARG A 66 -7.81 0.70 22.40
C ARG A 66 -9.15 1.01 21.72
N GLU A 67 -9.67 2.20 21.96
CA GLU A 67 -10.96 2.64 21.43
C GLU A 67 -10.79 3.87 20.54
N VAL A 68 -11.60 3.94 19.48
CA VAL A 68 -11.75 5.13 18.64
C VAL A 68 -13.23 5.48 18.57
N LYS A 69 -13.56 6.76 18.70
CA LYS A 69 -14.92 7.27 18.55
C LYS A 69 -14.91 8.51 17.68
N GLY A 70 -15.98 8.76 16.95
CA GLY A 70 -16.04 9.93 16.10
C GLY A 70 -17.22 9.98 15.16
N LYS A 71 -17.09 10.82 14.13
CA LYS A 71 -18.06 10.97 13.07
C LYS A 71 -17.36 11.04 11.73
N VAL A 72 -17.98 10.46 10.73
CA VAL A 72 -17.56 10.57 9.33
C VAL A 72 -18.74 11.11 8.54
N GLN A 73 -18.50 12.18 7.79
CA GLN A 73 -19.44 12.72 6.83
C GLN A 73 -18.86 12.53 5.43
N VAL A 74 -19.68 12.06 4.50
CA VAL A 74 -19.34 11.92 3.08
C VAL A 74 -20.29 12.80 2.29
N GLU A 75 -19.74 13.68 1.47
CA GLU A 75 -20.50 14.54 0.56
C GLU A 75 -20.04 14.26 -0.88
N LEU A 76 -20.98 13.92 -1.78
CA LEU A 76 -20.65 13.63 -3.18
C LEU A 76 -21.73 14.14 -4.13
N THR A 77 -21.34 14.37 -5.37
CA THR A 77 -22.29 14.62 -6.47
C THR A 77 -22.65 13.29 -7.12
N VAL A 78 -23.93 12.99 -7.25
CA VAL A 78 -24.39 11.77 -7.93
C VAL A 78 -24.08 11.85 -9.42
N LYS A 79 -23.35 10.87 -9.95
CA LYS A 79 -22.96 10.81 -11.37
C LYS A 79 -23.67 9.67 -12.10
N GLY A 80 -23.91 9.88 -13.40
CA GLY A 80 -24.43 8.87 -14.32
C GLY A 80 -25.93 8.63 -14.17
N ARG A 81 -26.32 7.75 -13.26
CA ARG A 81 -27.71 7.30 -13.06
C ARG A 81 -28.22 7.64 -11.66
N THR A 82 -29.54 7.71 -11.53
CA THR A 82 -30.25 7.84 -10.25
C THR A 82 -29.78 6.76 -9.27
N ARG A 83 -29.61 7.14 -7.99
CA ARG A 83 -29.17 6.25 -6.92
C ARG A 83 -30.26 6.11 -5.88
N SER A 84 -30.67 4.88 -5.62
CA SER A 84 -31.59 4.53 -4.52
C SER A 84 -30.85 4.15 -3.23
N GLU A 85 -29.53 4.02 -3.28
CA GLU A 85 -28.71 3.58 -2.15
C GLU A 85 -27.25 4.00 -2.31
N LEU A 86 -26.55 4.06 -1.18
CA LEU A 86 -25.10 4.21 -1.09
C LEU A 86 -24.50 3.14 -0.19
N PHE A 87 -23.22 2.88 -0.41
CA PHE A 87 -22.47 1.86 0.32
C PHE A 87 -21.27 2.48 1.02
N LEU A 88 -20.98 1.98 2.22
CA LEU A 88 -19.78 2.30 2.98
C LEU A 88 -19.14 1.00 3.45
N ARG A 89 -17.83 0.84 3.26
CA ARG A 89 -17.09 -0.35 3.65
C ARG A 89 -16.09 -0.02 4.76
N ALA A 90 -16.13 -0.80 5.84
CA ALA A 90 -15.16 -0.77 6.93
C ALA A 90 -14.43 -2.12 6.97
N THR A 91 -13.22 -2.18 6.41
CA THR A 91 -12.43 -3.41 6.24
C THR A 91 -12.04 -4.13 7.53
N PRO A 92 -11.84 -3.47 8.70
CA PRO A 92 -11.54 -4.18 9.95
C PRO A 92 -12.62 -5.19 10.35
N ASN A 93 -13.85 -5.01 9.84
CA ASN A 93 -14.93 -5.93 10.12
C ASN A 93 -14.81 -7.31 9.44
N ALA A 94 -13.82 -7.51 8.54
CA ALA A 94 -13.48 -8.81 7.98
C ALA A 94 -12.95 -9.77 9.07
N GLN A 95 -12.26 -9.23 10.06
CA GLN A 95 -11.66 -9.95 11.18
C GLN A 95 -12.56 -9.96 12.44
N GLY A 96 -13.88 -9.87 12.23
CA GLY A 96 -14.90 -9.78 13.28
C GLY A 96 -15.39 -8.35 13.51
N ARG A 97 -16.43 -8.15 14.33
CA ARG A 97 -17.09 -6.83 14.49
C ARG A 97 -16.24 -5.84 15.31
N GLN A 98 -15.29 -5.20 14.66
CA GLN A 98 -14.33 -4.25 15.25
C GLN A 98 -14.77 -2.79 15.12
N VAL A 99 -15.48 -2.45 14.04
CA VAL A 99 -16.03 -1.12 13.74
C VAL A 99 -17.56 -1.17 13.71
N THR A 100 -18.21 -0.26 14.43
CA THR A 100 -19.66 -0.07 14.41
C THR A 100 -20.00 1.33 13.94
N LEU A 101 -20.88 1.40 12.94
CA LEU A 101 -21.49 2.63 12.45
C LEU A 101 -22.91 2.75 13.01
N SER A 102 -23.33 3.97 13.34
CA SER A 102 -24.61 4.28 13.95
C SER A 102 -25.05 5.72 13.63
N GLU A 103 -26.25 6.11 14.07
CA GLU A 103 -26.79 7.47 13.87
C GLU A 103 -26.69 7.96 12.42
N ALA A 104 -26.93 7.06 11.46
CA ALA A 104 -26.81 7.40 10.06
C ALA A 104 -27.82 8.49 9.66
N LYS A 105 -27.37 9.48 8.91
CA LYS A 105 -28.22 10.52 8.34
C LYS A 105 -28.00 10.68 6.85
N PHE A 106 -29.07 10.90 6.13
CA PHE A 106 -29.09 11.30 4.73
C PHE A 106 -29.63 12.73 4.63
N ASN A 107 -28.81 13.66 4.13
CA ASN A 107 -29.13 15.09 4.03
C ASN A 107 -29.62 15.73 5.34
N GLY A 108 -29.11 15.23 6.48
CA GLY A 108 -29.45 15.71 7.82
C GLY A 108 -30.59 14.94 8.50
N GLU A 109 -31.37 14.17 7.75
CA GLU A 109 -32.48 13.36 8.27
C GLU A 109 -32.00 11.95 8.66
N PRO A 110 -32.45 11.38 9.79
CA PRO A 110 -32.10 10.02 10.19
C PRO A 110 -32.51 8.99 9.12
N VAL A 111 -31.62 8.05 8.84
CA VAL A 111 -31.85 6.95 7.88
C VAL A 111 -31.46 5.62 8.49
N LYS A 112 -32.16 4.55 8.10
CA LYS A 112 -31.84 3.20 8.54
C LYS A 112 -30.52 2.76 7.90
N LEU A 113 -29.55 2.39 8.74
CA LEU A 113 -28.31 1.78 8.29
C LEU A 113 -28.48 0.26 8.22
N GLU A 114 -28.25 -0.32 7.05
CA GLU A 114 -28.31 -1.75 6.81
C GLU A 114 -26.90 -2.32 6.70
N ARG A 115 -26.72 -3.60 7.03
CA ARG A 115 -25.41 -4.26 7.01
C ARG A 115 -25.52 -5.60 6.26
N PRO A 116 -25.50 -5.59 4.91
CA PRO A 116 -25.64 -6.80 4.11
C PRO A 116 -24.46 -7.77 4.25
N GLU A 117 -23.25 -7.27 4.53
CA GLU A 117 -22.04 -8.08 4.75
C GLU A 117 -21.31 -7.62 6.01
N PRO A 118 -20.38 -8.41 6.59
CA PRO A 118 -19.60 -7.97 7.74
C PRO A 118 -18.93 -6.60 7.53
N THR A 119 -18.28 -6.37 6.39
CA THR A 119 -17.58 -5.11 6.11
C THR A 119 -18.45 -4.05 5.44
N LEU A 120 -19.60 -4.43 4.86
CA LEU A 120 -20.40 -3.55 4.01
C LEU A 120 -21.63 -3.01 4.76
N PHE A 121 -21.80 -1.70 4.70
CA PHE A 121 -22.98 -0.99 5.15
C PHE A 121 -23.71 -0.40 3.94
N ARG A 122 -25.03 -0.43 3.98
CA ARG A 122 -25.93 0.05 2.93
C ARG A 122 -26.86 1.11 3.52
N ILE A 123 -27.00 2.22 2.81
CA ILE A 123 -27.80 3.38 3.20
C ILE A 123 -28.83 3.63 2.10
N PRO A 124 -30.13 3.34 2.33
CA PRO A 124 -31.20 3.68 1.41
C PRO A 124 -31.30 5.19 1.20
N LEU A 125 -31.58 5.64 -0.01
CA LEU A 125 -31.83 7.04 -0.35
C LEU A 125 -33.32 7.21 -0.65
N GLU A 126 -34.03 7.89 0.25
CA GLU A 126 -35.46 8.19 0.10
C GLU A 126 -35.70 9.70 0.23
N PRO A 127 -36.12 10.40 -0.86
CA PRO A 127 -36.27 9.87 -2.23
C PRO A 127 -34.92 9.51 -2.88
N PRO A 128 -34.91 8.69 -3.96
CA PRO A 128 -33.71 8.42 -4.74
C PRO A 128 -33.04 9.71 -5.22
N ALA A 129 -31.71 9.71 -5.25
CA ALA A 129 -30.92 10.87 -5.63
C ALA A 129 -30.64 10.87 -7.14
N GLU A 130 -31.08 11.92 -7.84
CA GLU A 130 -30.90 12.08 -9.28
C GLU A 130 -29.47 12.51 -9.65
N PRO A 131 -28.98 12.21 -10.87
CA PRO A 131 -27.70 12.71 -11.36
C PRO A 131 -27.59 14.25 -11.24
N GLY A 132 -26.42 14.72 -10.80
CA GLY A 132 -26.14 16.13 -10.56
C GLY A 132 -26.58 16.65 -9.19
N THR A 133 -27.33 15.86 -8.40
CA THR A 133 -27.64 16.22 -7.01
C THR A 133 -26.46 15.98 -6.08
N VAL A 134 -26.33 16.83 -5.07
CA VAL A 134 -25.36 16.63 -3.98
C VAL A 134 -26.05 15.87 -2.86
N VAL A 135 -25.44 14.77 -2.44
CA VAL A 135 -25.89 13.96 -1.31
C VAL A 135 -24.89 14.02 -0.17
N ARG A 136 -25.41 14.07 1.05
CA ARG A 136 -24.60 14.07 2.28
C ARG A 136 -25.02 12.91 3.17
N ILE A 137 -24.04 12.08 3.50
CA ILE A 137 -24.16 10.99 4.46
C ILE A 137 -23.37 11.35 5.72
N GLU A 138 -23.96 11.15 6.89
CA GLU A 138 -23.26 11.26 8.17
C GLU A 138 -23.42 9.95 8.95
N VAL A 139 -22.35 9.46 9.56
CA VAL A 139 -22.40 8.31 10.47
C VAL A 139 -21.57 8.59 11.73
N ALA A 140 -22.10 8.21 12.89
CA ALA A 140 -21.31 8.07 14.10
C ALA A 140 -20.52 6.77 14.05
N LEU A 141 -19.26 6.82 14.48
CA LEU A 141 -18.33 5.72 14.45
C LEU A 141 -17.85 5.38 15.86
N GLN A 142 -17.82 4.09 16.17
CA GLN A 142 -17.09 3.54 17.31
C GLN A 142 -16.30 2.32 16.85
N ALA A 143 -15.04 2.22 17.26
CA ALA A 143 -14.20 1.07 16.98
C ALA A 143 -13.40 0.64 18.22
N ARG A 144 -13.07 -0.65 18.29
CA ARG A 144 -12.20 -1.22 19.33
C ARG A 144 -11.13 -2.07 18.70
N LEU A 145 -9.87 -1.71 18.92
CA LEU A 145 -8.73 -2.35 18.29
C LEU A 145 -8.36 -3.65 19.03
N PRO A 146 -8.07 -4.74 18.31
CA PRO A 146 -7.44 -5.92 18.91
C PRO A 146 -6.02 -5.57 19.40
N GLN A 147 -5.48 -6.41 20.29
CA GLN A 147 -4.06 -6.33 20.63
C GLN A 147 -3.25 -6.86 19.44
N GLY A 148 -2.17 -6.18 19.08
CA GLY A 148 -1.22 -6.63 18.08
C GLY A 148 -0.61 -7.98 18.45
N LYS A 149 -0.25 -8.78 17.45
CA LYS A 149 0.36 -10.10 17.65
C LYS A 149 1.76 -9.94 18.26
N LYS A 150 2.10 -10.78 19.26
CA LYS A 150 3.39 -10.72 19.97
C LYS A 150 4.61 -10.95 19.05
N ASN A 151 4.41 -11.67 17.95
CA ASN A 151 5.48 -12.06 17.02
C ASN A 151 5.67 -11.07 15.85
N ALA A 152 4.97 -9.92 15.85
CA ALA A 152 5.08 -8.87 14.84
C ALA A 152 6.50 -8.30 14.64
N SER A 153 7.45 -8.66 15.50
CA SER A 153 8.85 -8.20 15.44
C SER A 153 9.85 -9.25 14.94
N SER A 154 9.43 -10.50 14.69
CA SER A 154 10.31 -11.55 14.14
C SER A 154 10.27 -11.53 12.61
N LEU A 155 11.46 -11.50 11.98
CA LEU A 155 11.60 -11.56 10.53
C LEU A 155 11.25 -12.95 9.97
N LEU A 156 11.44 -14.05 10.70
CA LEU A 156 10.98 -15.38 10.23
C LEU A 156 9.45 -15.47 10.24
N GLY A 157 8.80 -14.78 11.18
CA GLY A 157 7.35 -14.53 11.13
C GLY A 157 6.93 -13.67 9.93
N ALA A 158 7.82 -12.80 9.44
CA ALA A 158 7.64 -12.01 8.22
C ALA A 158 7.96 -12.80 6.92
N LEU A 159 8.83 -13.80 6.97
CA LEU A 159 9.28 -14.57 5.79
C LEU A 159 8.59 -15.92 5.60
N GLY A 160 7.70 -16.34 6.52
CA GLY A 160 7.13 -17.68 6.43
C GLY A 160 6.18 -18.08 7.54
N ALA A 161 5.48 -17.16 8.22
CA ALA A 161 4.39 -17.59 9.08
C ALA A 161 3.22 -18.09 8.22
N SER A 162 3.10 -19.42 8.13
CA SER A 162 1.88 -20.13 7.77
C SER A 162 0.78 -19.80 8.77
N GLY A 163 0.02 -18.75 8.48
CA GLY A 163 -1.17 -18.34 9.23
C GLY A 163 -2.33 -18.11 8.26
N PRO A 164 -3.59 -18.23 8.74
CA PRO A 164 -4.74 -17.87 7.92
C PRO A 164 -4.69 -16.38 7.57
N ALA A 165 -5.35 -16.02 6.46
CA ALA A 165 -5.64 -14.65 6.04
C ALA A 165 -5.84 -13.67 7.23
N GLY A 166 -4.90 -12.75 7.39
CA GLY A 166 -4.93 -11.68 8.40
C GLY A 166 -5.02 -10.30 7.75
N ASP A 167 -5.13 -9.26 8.56
CA ASP A 167 -5.05 -7.86 8.09
C ASP A 167 -3.64 -7.28 8.22
N TYR A 168 -2.62 -8.13 8.45
CA TYR A 168 -1.22 -7.74 8.63
C TYR A 168 -0.95 -6.75 9.79
N GLY A 169 -1.87 -6.64 10.75
CA GLY A 169 -1.78 -5.65 11.81
C GLY A 169 -2.23 -4.25 11.40
N ALA A 170 -2.86 -4.12 10.23
CA ALA A 170 -3.42 -2.88 9.72
C ALA A 170 -4.47 -2.28 10.67
N PHE A 171 -5.22 -3.10 11.43
CA PHE A 171 -6.08 -2.62 12.50
C PHE A 171 -5.73 -3.26 13.84
N ALA A 172 -4.75 -2.70 14.55
CA ALA A 172 -4.25 -3.24 15.80
C ALA A 172 -3.69 -2.17 16.75
N ALA A 173 -3.63 -2.51 18.04
CA ALA A 173 -3.01 -1.69 19.07
C ALA A 173 -1.82 -2.41 19.74
N SER A 174 -0.78 -1.65 20.00
CA SER A 174 0.34 -1.99 20.88
C SER A 174 0.51 -0.88 21.94
N PRO A 175 1.40 -1.04 22.94
CA PRO A 175 1.58 -0.03 24.00
C PRO A 175 1.91 1.38 23.51
N ASP A 176 2.62 1.49 22.39
CA ASP A 176 3.15 2.76 21.86
C ASP A 176 2.72 3.05 20.41
N PHE A 177 1.82 2.24 19.85
CA PHE A 177 1.38 2.36 18.46
C PHE A 177 -0.06 1.86 18.25
N LEU A 178 -0.87 2.60 17.49
CA LEU A 178 -2.16 2.16 16.98
C LEU A 178 -2.15 2.29 15.46
N SER A 179 -2.54 1.21 14.79
CA SER A 179 -2.90 1.21 13.39
C SER A 179 -4.43 1.28 13.27
N LEU A 180 -4.94 2.33 12.61
CA LEU A 180 -6.38 2.56 12.41
C LEU A 180 -6.78 2.39 10.93
N VAL A 181 -6.03 1.60 10.16
CA VAL A 181 -6.31 1.39 8.73
C VAL A 181 -7.72 0.82 8.57
N GLY A 182 -8.46 1.33 7.58
CA GLY A 182 -9.84 0.92 7.33
C GLY A 182 -10.87 1.36 8.38
N VAL A 183 -10.47 2.13 9.41
CA VAL A 183 -11.43 2.69 10.38
C VAL A 183 -12.36 3.70 9.71
N VAL A 184 -11.86 4.49 8.76
CA VAL A 184 -12.67 5.44 8.00
C VAL A 184 -13.48 4.64 6.97
N PRO A 185 -14.81 4.57 7.10
CA PRO A 185 -15.60 3.79 6.16
C PRO A 185 -15.65 4.51 4.81
N MET A 186 -15.22 3.84 3.75
CA MET A 186 -15.11 4.43 2.42
C MET A 186 -16.08 3.76 1.43
N MET A 187 -16.48 4.51 0.41
CA MET A 187 -17.38 4.01 -0.63
C MET A 187 -16.62 3.03 -1.55
N PRO A 188 -16.99 1.74 -1.57
CA PRO A 188 -16.38 0.79 -2.52
C PRO A 188 -16.70 1.20 -3.95
N PRO A 189 -15.83 0.88 -4.93
CA PRO A 189 -16.17 1.01 -6.34
C PRO A 189 -17.40 0.15 -6.65
N LEU A 190 -18.18 0.57 -7.65
CA LEU A 190 -19.37 -0.15 -8.08
C LEU A 190 -19.11 -0.77 -9.45
N ASN A 191 -19.57 -1.99 -9.68
CA ASN A 191 -19.58 -2.59 -11.01
C ASN A 191 -20.67 -1.94 -11.91
N GLU A 192 -20.77 -2.39 -13.16
CA GLU A 192 -21.72 -1.84 -14.14
C GLU A 192 -23.19 -1.95 -13.67
N ASP A 193 -23.52 -3.04 -12.99
CA ASP A 193 -24.84 -3.26 -12.39
C ASP A 193 -25.09 -2.39 -11.17
N GLY A 194 -24.05 -1.80 -10.58
CA GLY A 194 -24.12 -0.92 -9.40
C GLY A 194 -23.97 -1.64 -8.09
N GLN A 195 -23.55 -2.91 -8.14
CA GLN A 195 -23.17 -3.66 -6.96
C GLN A 195 -21.78 -3.22 -6.50
N PRO A 196 -21.56 -3.07 -5.19
CA PRO A 196 -20.25 -2.75 -4.66
C PRO A 196 -19.27 -3.89 -4.93
N TRP A 197 -18.02 -3.56 -5.22
CA TRP A 197 -16.93 -4.53 -5.28
C TRP A 197 -16.83 -5.30 -3.96
N ALA A 198 -16.33 -6.53 -4.06
CA ALA A 198 -16.13 -7.40 -2.91
C ALA A 198 -15.24 -6.73 -1.85
N GLY A 199 -15.45 -7.09 -0.59
CA GLY A 199 -14.52 -6.71 0.47
C GLY A 199 -13.30 -7.60 0.51
N PRO A 200 -12.39 -7.36 1.47
CA PRO A 200 -11.26 -8.25 1.69
C PRO A 200 -11.73 -9.68 1.89
N SER A 201 -11.19 -10.59 1.09
CA SER A 201 -11.31 -12.03 1.22
C SER A 201 -9.96 -12.68 0.94
N GLY A 202 -9.69 -13.83 1.58
CA GLY A 202 -8.42 -14.52 1.39
C GLY A 202 -7.19 -13.73 1.83
N ILE A 203 -6.07 -13.97 1.15
CA ILE A 203 -4.76 -13.39 1.44
C ILE A 203 -4.44 -12.30 0.41
N GLY A 204 -4.07 -11.11 0.88
CA GLY A 204 -3.69 -9.98 0.03
C GLY A 204 -4.21 -8.67 0.61
N ASP A 205 -4.29 -7.64 -0.21
CA ASP A 205 -4.70 -6.30 0.22
C ASP A 205 -6.12 -6.24 0.79
N LEU A 206 -6.38 -5.16 1.52
CA LEU A 206 -7.65 -4.97 2.20
C LEU A 206 -8.76 -4.53 1.25
N ALA A 207 -8.58 -3.40 0.56
CA ALA A 207 -9.47 -2.86 -0.47
C ALA A 207 -8.86 -1.58 -1.06
N LEU A 208 -9.20 -1.29 -2.31
CA LEU A 208 -8.99 0.02 -2.93
C LEU A 208 -10.33 0.70 -3.20
N TYR A 209 -10.34 2.04 -3.14
CA TYR A 209 -11.54 2.84 -3.37
C TYR A 209 -11.37 3.85 -4.51
N GLU A 210 -12.47 4.48 -4.90
CA GLU A 210 -12.46 5.57 -5.87
C GLU A 210 -11.71 6.80 -5.34
N PRO A 211 -11.01 7.56 -6.19
CA PRO A 211 -10.30 8.77 -5.76
C PRO A 211 -11.23 9.77 -5.06
N SER A 212 -10.82 10.22 -3.89
CA SER A 212 -11.60 11.09 -3.02
C SER A 212 -10.75 12.18 -2.38
N ASN A 213 -11.42 13.21 -1.86
CA ASN A 213 -10.83 14.24 -1.03
C ASN A 213 -11.15 13.95 0.44
N VAL A 214 -10.20 14.11 1.34
CA VAL A 214 -10.37 13.85 2.77
C VAL A 214 -9.85 15.01 3.60
N LEU A 215 -10.67 15.50 4.53
CA LEU A 215 -10.27 16.35 5.64
C LEU A 215 -10.38 15.56 6.94
N GLY A 216 -9.25 15.22 7.53
CA GLY A 216 -9.17 14.48 8.79
C GLY A 216 -8.86 15.40 9.97
N SER A 217 -9.49 15.14 11.11
CA SER A 217 -9.12 15.70 12.42
C SER A 217 -9.14 14.60 13.48
N ILE A 218 -7.97 14.28 14.01
CA ILE A 218 -7.78 13.15 14.94
C ILE A 218 -7.28 13.69 16.27
N GLY A 219 -8.07 13.50 17.33
CA GLY A 219 -7.71 13.80 18.71
C GLY A 219 -7.03 12.62 19.39
N VAL A 220 -5.95 12.89 20.12
CA VAL A 220 -5.19 11.88 20.88
C VAL A 220 -4.79 12.44 22.26
N PRO A 221 -4.43 11.61 23.24
CA PRO A 221 -3.87 12.10 24.50
C PRO A 221 -2.52 12.82 24.29
N SER A 222 -2.17 13.73 25.20
CA SER A 222 -0.86 14.41 25.17
C SER A 222 0.30 13.39 25.17
N GLY A 223 1.35 13.68 24.38
CA GLY A 223 2.50 12.79 24.21
C GLY A 223 2.35 11.75 23.09
N TRP A 224 1.16 11.65 22.47
CA TRP A 224 0.94 10.88 21.25
C TRP A 224 0.93 11.78 20.02
N GLN A 225 1.35 11.23 18.88
CA GLN A 225 1.35 11.87 17.57
C GLN A 225 0.44 11.12 16.61
N VAL A 226 -0.07 11.81 15.60
CA VAL A 226 -0.89 11.21 14.53
C VAL A 226 -0.15 11.33 13.21
N HIS A 227 -0.21 10.28 12.41
CA HIS A 227 0.33 10.21 11.05
C HIS A 227 -0.77 9.73 10.12
N ALA A 228 -1.04 10.48 9.05
CA ALA A 228 -2.05 10.13 8.07
C ALA A 228 -1.63 10.59 6.67
N THR A 229 -2.31 10.11 5.64
CA THR A 229 -2.17 10.59 4.26
C THR A 229 -2.56 12.06 4.14
N GLY A 230 -1.87 12.83 3.28
CA GLY A 230 -2.20 14.23 2.98
C GLY A 230 -1.27 15.26 3.65
N GLU A 231 -1.52 16.54 3.37
CA GLU A 231 -0.79 17.64 3.98
C GLU A 231 -1.21 17.81 5.44
N ALA A 232 -0.23 17.94 6.34
CA ALA A 232 -0.50 18.25 7.74
C ALA A 232 -0.87 19.74 7.86
N LEU A 233 -2.05 20.02 8.42
CA LEU A 233 -2.54 21.38 8.66
C LEU A 233 -2.13 21.94 10.02
N GLY A 234 -1.46 21.13 10.83
CA GLY A 234 -0.95 21.48 12.16
C GLY A 234 -1.72 20.82 13.30
N GLU A 235 -1.26 21.17 14.51
CA GLU A 235 -1.83 20.73 15.78
C GLU A 235 -2.66 21.87 16.39
N VAL A 236 -3.90 21.58 16.79
CA VAL A 236 -4.77 22.53 17.50
C VAL A 236 -5.17 21.99 18.87
N PRO A 237 -5.23 22.84 19.91
CA PRO A 237 -5.79 22.43 21.21
C PRO A 237 -7.25 22.00 21.07
N GLY A 238 -7.57 20.78 21.47
CA GLY A 238 -8.94 20.29 21.56
C GLY A 238 -9.67 20.82 22.79
N LYS A 239 -11.02 20.76 22.76
CA LYS A 239 -11.89 21.27 23.83
C LYS A 239 -11.62 20.64 25.20
N ASP A 240 -11.11 19.41 25.23
CA ASP A 240 -10.84 18.65 26.45
C ASP A 240 -9.34 18.64 26.83
N GLY A 241 -8.55 19.56 26.27
CA GLY A 241 -7.09 19.63 26.44
C GLY A 241 -6.29 18.59 25.64
N ARG A 242 -6.98 17.72 24.88
CA ARG A 242 -6.36 16.76 23.95
C ARG A 242 -5.89 17.47 22.67
N PRO A 243 -4.63 17.32 22.23
CA PRO A 243 -4.21 17.83 20.93
C PRO A 243 -5.01 17.15 19.81
N ARG A 244 -5.36 17.91 18.77
CA ARG A 244 -5.94 17.39 17.53
C ARG A 244 -5.03 17.70 16.36
N TYR A 245 -4.77 16.68 15.54
CA TYR A 245 -3.97 16.78 14.33
C TYR A 245 -4.90 16.77 13.13
N SER A 246 -4.71 17.73 12.22
CA SER A 246 -5.53 17.85 11.02
C SER A 246 -4.74 17.59 9.75
N PHE A 247 -5.39 16.92 8.78
CA PHE A 247 -4.80 16.52 7.51
C PHE A 247 -5.75 16.82 6.36
N ALA A 248 -5.18 17.24 5.22
CA ALA A 248 -5.92 17.46 3.99
C ALA A 248 -5.32 16.64 2.85
N ALA A 249 -6.08 15.69 2.34
CA ALA A 249 -5.69 14.82 1.24
C ALA A 249 -6.63 15.04 0.05
N ALA A 250 -6.06 15.11 -1.16
CA ALA A 250 -6.81 15.13 -2.41
C ALA A 250 -6.43 13.95 -3.30
N LEU A 251 -7.42 13.45 -4.04
CA LEU A 251 -7.28 12.34 -5.00
C LEU A 251 -6.63 11.10 -4.37
N VAL A 252 -7.09 10.74 -3.17
CA VAL A 252 -6.62 9.55 -2.47
C VAL A 252 -7.68 8.46 -2.49
N ARG A 253 -7.22 7.22 -2.64
CA ARG A 253 -8.06 6.02 -2.62
C ARG A 253 -8.29 5.51 -1.21
N ASP A 254 -7.45 5.85 -0.24
CA ASP A 254 -7.66 5.52 1.17
C ASP A 254 -7.16 6.67 2.06
N PHE A 255 -7.53 6.63 3.34
CA PHE A 255 -7.07 7.55 4.37
C PHE A 255 -6.67 6.76 5.62
N PRO A 256 -5.51 6.08 5.60
CA PRO A 256 -5.00 5.39 6.77
C PRO A 256 -4.63 6.41 7.86
N VAL A 257 -4.82 6.00 9.11
CA VAL A 257 -4.43 6.81 10.27
C VAL A 257 -3.63 5.92 11.22
N PHE A 258 -2.49 6.44 11.64
CA PHE A 258 -1.62 5.82 12.64
C PHE A 258 -1.42 6.77 13.80
N VAL A 259 -1.26 6.20 15.00
CA VAL A 259 -1.04 6.96 16.23
C VAL A 259 0.14 6.35 16.95
N SER A 260 1.15 7.15 17.27
CA SER A 260 2.38 6.63 17.89
C SER A 260 2.89 7.48 19.05
N ARG A 261 3.69 6.86 19.92
CA ARG A 261 4.35 7.51 21.06
C ARG A 261 5.82 7.12 21.09
N GLY A 262 6.71 8.07 21.34
CA GLY A 262 8.16 7.81 21.38
C GLY A 262 8.81 7.66 19.99
N TYR A 263 8.12 8.11 18.94
CA TYR A 263 8.65 8.13 17.58
C TYR A 263 9.37 9.45 17.30
N GLN A 264 10.34 9.37 16.38
CA GLN A 264 11.09 10.48 15.83
C GLN A 264 10.82 10.60 14.34
N MET A 265 11.19 11.74 13.76
CA MET A 265 11.04 12.02 12.33
C MET A 265 12.34 12.57 11.77
N ALA A 266 12.73 12.08 10.60
CA ALA A 266 13.70 12.73 9.72
C ALA A 266 13.03 13.05 8.38
N SER A 267 13.42 14.15 7.74
CA SER A 267 12.84 14.55 6.47
C SER A 267 13.89 14.93 5.42
N THR A 268 13.50 14.80 4.15
CA THR A 268 14.23 15.29 2.99
C THR A 268 13.25 15.79 1.93
N SER A 269 13.75 16.32 0.82
CA SER A 269 12.91 16.65 -0.32
C SER A 269 13.57 16.24 -1.63
N VAL A 270 12.77 15.69 -2.55
CA VAL A 270 13.20 15.34 -3.91
C VAL A 270 12.06 15.65 -4.88
N ASN A 271 12.38 16.25 -6.03
CA ASN A 271 11.41 16.60 -7.08
C ASN A 271 10.14 17.34 -6.60
N GLY A 272 10.29 18.22 -5.59
CA GLY A 272 9.20 18.97 -5.00
C GLY A 272 8.26 18.15 -4.08
N VAL A 273 8.66 16.94 -3.71
CA VAL A 273 8.01 16.10 -2.69
C VAL A 273 8.80 16.18 -1.39
N THR A 274 8.14 16.52 -0.29
CA THR A 274 8.70 16.41 1.06
C THR A 274 8.49 14.99 1.55
N ILE A 275 9.58 14.30 1.88
CA ILE A 275 9.55 12.93 2.38
C ILE A 275 9.83 12.96 3.88
N GLU A 276 8.97 12.32 4.66
CA GLU A 276 9.13 12.18 6.12
C GLU A 276 9.26 10.70 6.46
N SER A 277 10.37 10.31 7.08
CA SER A 277 10.55 8.99 7.68
C SER A 277 10.31 9.07 9.18
N ILE A 278 9.34 8.30 9.66
CA ILE A 278 8.84 8.32 11.02
C ILE A 278 9.11 6.94 11.64
N TYR A 279 9.85 6.89 12.74
CA TYR A 279 10.41 5.64 13.29
C TYR A 279 10.52 5.70 14.81
N ALA A 280 10.54 4.55 15.48
CA ALA A 280 10.79 4.49 16.91
C ALA A 280 12.18 5.05 17.24
N ALA A 281 12.32 5.80 18.34
CA ALA A 281 13.58 6.48 18.67
C ALA A 281 14.81 5.54 18.73
N GLN A 282 14.61 4.29 19.14
CA GLN A 282 15.64 3.25 19.19
C GLN A 282 16.11 2.79 17.79
N ASP A 283 15.26 2.94 16.78
CA ASP A 283 15.45 2.43 15.42
C ASP A 283 15.95 3.54 14.45
N ALA A 284 16.41 4.66 15.01
CA ALA A 284 16.75 5.88 14.28
C ALA A 284 17.83 5.73 13.20
N ALA A 285 18.78 4.80 13.38
CA ALA A 285 19.82 4.56 12.39
C ALA A 285 19.23 3.95 11.10
N VAL A 286 18.27 3.03 11.23
CA VAL A 286 17.60 2.40 10.08
C VAL A 286 16.57 3.35 9.49
N GLY A 287 15.80 4.08 10.30
CA GLY A 287 14.86 5.09 9.82
C GLY A 287 15.51 6.15 8.93
N LYS A 288 16.71 6.61 9.26
CA LYS A 288 17.49 7.52 8.38
C LYS A 288 17.95 6.89 7.08
N ARG A 289 18.13 5.56 7.02
CA ARG A 289 18.43 4.84 5.76
C ARG A 289 17.17 4.63 4.94
N VAL A 290 16.07 4.24 5.58
CA VAL A 290 14.74 4.18 4.94
C VAL A 290 14.40 5.51 4.27
N LEU A 291 14.64 6.65 4.93
CA LEU A 291 14.48 7.96 4.31
C LEU A 291 15.26 8.12 2.99
N LYS A 292 16.50 7.61 2.93
CA LYS A 292 17.34 7.67 1.73
C LYS A 292 16.82 6.72 0.64
N TYR A 293 16.43 5.51 1.01
CA TYR A 293 15.85 4.53 0.09
C TYR A 293 14.55 5.06 -0.52
N THR A 294 13.68 5.65 0.29
CA THR A 294 12.43 6.27 -0.19
C THR A 294 12.72 7.42 -1.15
N ALA A 295 13.69 8.29 -0.84
CA ALA A 295 14.06 9.39 -1.73
C ALA A 295 14.66 8.91 -3.06
N SER A 296 15.50 7.87 -3.02
CA SER A 296 16.09 7.23 -4.19
C SER A 296 15.01 6.60 -5.07
N ALA A 297 14.15 5.75 -4.49
CA ALA A 297 13.07 5.08 -5.20
C ALA A 297 12.10 6.09 -5.84
N LEU A 298 11.67 7.11 -5.08
CA LEU A 298 10.79 8.14 -5.61
C LEU A 298 11.43 8.90 -6.77
N SER A 299 12.72 9.24 -6.66
CA SER A 299 13.46 9.92 -7.73
C SER A 299 13.51 9.09 -9.02
N GLU A 300 13.90 7.82 -8.92
CA GLU A 300 14.00 6.92 -10.08
C GLU A 300 12.63 6.67 -10.70
N PHE A 301 11.60 6.38 -9.90
CA PHE A 301 10.25 6.18 -10.44
C PHE A 301 9.70 7.44 -11.11
N GLU A 302 9.87 8.63 -10.52
CA GLU A 302 9.40 9.87 -11.17
C GLU A 302 10.11 10.15 -12.51
N GLN A 303 11.42 9.89 -12.57
CA GLN A 303 12.19 10.06 -13.80
C GLN A 303 11.68 9.17 -14.93
N ARG A 304 11.18 7.98 -14.60
CA ARG A 304 10.95 6.89 -15.55
C ARG A 304 9.48 6.65 -15.88
N LEU A 305 8.61 6.80 -14.89
CA LEU A 305 7.17 6.60 -14.96
C LEU A 305 6.39 7.92 -15.05
N GLY A 306 7.04 9.05 -14.74
CA GLY A 306 6.44 10.37 -14.70
C GLY A 306 6.11 10.84 -13.29
N PRO A 307 5.72 12.11 -13.10
CA PRO A 307 5.62 12.72 -11.78
C PRO A 307 4.48 12.10 -10.94
N LEU A 308 4.75 11.90 -9.65
CA LEU A 308 3.72 11.62 -8.66
C LEU A 308 2.88 12.87 -8.40
N PRO A 309 1.59 12.70 -8.08
CA PRO A 309 0.69 13.83 -7.84
C PRO A 309 1.03 14.69 -6.62
N TYR A 310 1.62 14.07 -5.60
CA TYR A 310 1.61 14.60 -4.23
C TYR A 310 2.84 15.43 -3.90
N ARG A 311 2.68 16.36 -2.96
CA ARG A 311 3.75 17.23 -2.44
C ARG A 311 4.36 16.72 -1.13
N SER A 312 3.68 15.80 -0.46
CA SER A 312 4.14 15.15 0.76
C SER A 312 4.10 13.64 0.59
N PHE A 313 5.07 12.94 1.17
CA PHE A 313 5.13 11.49 1.22
C PHE A 313 5.67 11.03 2.57
N ARG A 314 5.03 10.05 3.19
CA ARG A 314 5.45 9.52 4.50
C ARG A 314 5.85 8.06 4.39
N VAL A 315 6.88 7.68 5.15
CA VAL A 315 7.23 6.29 5.42
C VAL A 315 7.28 6.08 6.92
N LEU A 316 6.45 5.15 7.42
CA LEU A 316 6.24 4.91 8.84
C LEU A 316 6.72 3.51 9.22
N GLU A 317 7.56 3.43 10.25
CA GLU A 317 7.85 2.16 10.91
C GLU A 317 6.59 1.65 11.66
N ALA A 318 6.12 0.46 11.32
CA ALA A 318 4.91 -0.12 11.91
C ALA A 318 5.12 -1.56 12.40
N PRO A 319 4.53 -1.96 13.54
CA PRO A 319 4.59 -3.33 14.03
C PRO A 319 3.62 -4.25 13.26
N LEU A 320 3.93 -4.51 11.98
CA LEU A 320 3.15 -5.36 11.09
C LEU A 320 3.23 -6.84 11.48
N SER A 321 2.23 -7.64 11.10
CA SER A 321 2.16 -9.07 11.40
C SER A 321 1.96 -9.94 10.17
N ASP A 322 1.96 -11.27 10.36
CA ASP A 322 1.56 -12.28 9.37
C ASP A 322 2.35 -12.28 8.06
N GLY A 323 3.62 -11.92 8.10
CA GLY A 323 4.43 -11.93 6.89
C GLY A 323 4.76 -10.54 6.34
N ALA A 324 3.95 -9.53 6.64
CA ALA A 324 4.05 -8.27 5.92
C ALA A 324 5.37 -7.53 6.17
N GLY A 325 6.07 -7.22 5.09
CA GLY A 325 7.26 -6.36 5.09
C GLY A 325 6.90 -4.87 5.06
N GLY A 326 5.79 -4.53 4.42
CA GLY A 326 5.27 -3.17 4.30
C GLY A 326 3.78 -3.17 3.96
N MET A 327 3.21 -1.97 3.85
CA MET A 327 1.87 -1.75 3.30
C MET A 327 1.82 -0.37 2.61
N GLU A 328 0.96 -0.28 1.61
CA GLU A 328 1.17 0.55 0.42
C GLU A 328 0.16 1.71 0.25
N PHE A 329 -0.23 2.36 1.34
CA PHE A 329 -1.24 3.40 1.25
C PHE A 329 -0.76 4.64 0.47
N GLN A 330 -1.72 5.33 -0.16
CA GLN A 330 -1.41 6.45 -1.04
C GLN A 330 -0.85 7.64 -0.24
N GLY A 331 0.35 8.09 -0.59
CA GLY A 331 1.05 9.18 0.09
C GLY A 331 1.62 8.83 1.47
N LEU A 332 1.43 7.60 1.96
CA LEU A 332 1.94 7.11 3.24
C LEU A 332 2.13 5.60 3.17
N ILE A 333 3.37 5.14 3.18
CA ILE A 333 3.68 3.70 3.26
C ILE A 333 4.11 3.31 4.67
N THR A 334 3.97 2.02 4.99
CA THR A 334 4.53 1.45 6.21
C THR A 334 5.63 0.46 5.89
N VAL A 335 6.61 0.34 6.79
CA VAL A 335 7.67 -0.68 6.72
C VAL A 335 7.76 -1.35 8.08
N ALA A 336 7.82 -2.67 8.09
CA ALA A 336 7.71 -3.48 9.30
C ALA A 336 8.86 -3.21 10.29
N THR A 337 8.53 -3.04 11.57
CA THR A 337 9.50 -2.97 12.67
C THR A 337 10.45 -4.18 12.70
N SER A 338 9.98 -5.36 12.26
CA SER A 338 10.81 -6.58 12.14
C SER A 338 11.98 -6.40 11.18
N LEU A 339 11.80 -5.63 10.09
CA LEU A 339 12.86 -5.30 9.15
C LEU A 339 13.88 -4.34 9.77
N TYR A 340 13.43 -3.32 10.50
CA TYR A 340 14.31 -2.38 11.19
C TYR A 340 15.20 -3.11 12.21
N ARG A 341 14.59 -4.01 12.98
CA ARG A 341 15.29 -4.75 14.04
C ARG A 341 16.15 -5.89 13.48
N GLY A 342 15.71 -6.56 12.43
CA GLY A 342 16.48 -7.64 11.79
C GLY A 342 17.82 -7.17 11.24
N VAL A 343 17.89 -5.94 10.70
CA VAL A 343 19.15 -5.36 10.23
C VAL A 343 20.10 -5.01 11.38
N THR A 344 19.57 -4.59 12.54
CA THR A 344 20.40 -4.12 13.67
C THR A 344 20.84 -5.26 14.58
N ASP A 345 19.99 -6.26 14.78
CA ASP A 345 20.30 -7.49 15.48
C ASP A 345 19.77 -8.69 14.69
N PRO A 346 20.60 -9.33 13.85
CA PRO A 346 20.19 -10.53 13.13
C PRO A 346 19.70 -11.67 14.04
N ASN A 347 20.05 -11.70 15.33
CA ASN A 347 19.50 -12.70 16.26
C ASN A 347 18.05 -12.43 16.63
N SER A 348 17.55 -11.20 16.40
CA SER A 348 16.14 -10.84 16.57
C SER A 348 15.25 -11.56 15.56
N ILE A 349 15.81 -12.04 14.45
CA ILE A 349 15.10 -12.84 13.43
C ILE A 349 14.48 -14.09 14.07
N LEU A 350 15.21 -14.75 14.97
CA LEU A 350 14.81 -15.98 15.66
C LEU A 350 14.04 -15.72 16.98
N ALA A 351 13.94 -14.47 17.42
CA ALA A 351 13.34 -14.14 18.70
C ALA A 351 11.83 -14.44 18.70
N GLY A 352 11.38 -15.30 19.63
CA GLY A 352 9.96 -15.64 19.80
C GLY A 352 9.46 -16.78 18.91
N VAL A 353 10.35 -17.46 18.17
CA VAL A 353 10.02 -18.69 17.43
C VAL A 353 10.06 -19.88 18.38
N GLN A 354 8.91 -20.53 18.60
CA GLN A 354 8.82 -21.73 19.46
C GLN A 354 9.69 -22.87 18.91
N GLY A 355 10.49 -23.51 19.79
CA GLY A 355 11.36 -24.63 19.44
C GLY A 355 12.76 -24.24 18.93
N MET A 356 13.05 -22.95 18.77
CA MET A 356 14.35 -22.45 18.27
C MET A 356 15.21 -21.79 19.35
N GLU A 357 14.81 -21.90 20.63
CA GLU A 357 15.49 -21.30 21.78
C GLU A 357 16.92 -21.83 21.94
N MET A 358 17.14 -23.12 21.69
CA MET A 358 18.46 -23.76 21.75
C MET A 358 19.39 -23.27 20.64
N LEU A 359 18.88 -23.10 19.41
CA LEU A 359 19.66 -22.52 18.31
C LEU A 359 19.98 -21.05 18.58
N GLN A 360 19.04 -20.30 19.16
CA GLN A 360 19.24 -18.92 19.57
C GLN A 360 20.33 -18.79 20.65
N GLU A 361 20.34 -19.66 21.66
CA GLU A 361 21.41 -19.70 22.68
C GLU A 361 22.77 -20.10 22.09
N MET A 362 22.78 -21.07 21.16
CA MET A 362 24.00 -21.48 20.46
C MET A 362 24.59 -20.32 19.63
N MET A 363 23.75 -19.62 18.87
CA MET A 363 24.14 -18.45 18.07
C MET A 363 24.64 -17.29 18.93
N LYS A 364 24.00 -17.04 20.08
CA LYS A 364 24.47 -16.08 21.08
C LYS A 364 25.81 -16.49 21.70
N GLY A 365 26.03 -17.78 21.94
CA GLY A 365 27.30 -18.30 22.44
C GLY A 365 28.46 -18.12 21.46
N LEU A 366 28.21 -18.39 20.17
CA LEU A 366 29.19 -18.21 19.09
C LEU A 366 29.56 -16.74 18.87
N SER A 367 28.58 -15.83 18.97
CA SER A 367 28.85 -14.38 18.87
C SER A 367 29.61 -13.85 20.09
N ALA A 368 29.27 -14.29 21.30
CA ALA A 368 29.94 -13.88 22.54
C ALA A 368 31.41 -14.34 22.65
N GLN A 369 31.80 -15.39 21.91
CA GLN A 369 33.19 -15.88 21.84
C GLN A 369 34.04 -15.17 20.78
N GLY A 370 33.53 -14.11 20.13
CA GLY A 370 34.26 -13.36 19.10
C GLY A 370 34.38 -14.07 17.76
N MET A 371 33.77 -15.25 17.60
CA MET A 371 33.64 -15.92 16.30
C MET A 371 32.51 -15.35 15.44
N GLY A 372 31.60 -14.57 16.03
CA GLY A 372 30.57 -13.81 15.31
C GLY A 372 31.03 -12.43 14.80
N ASP A 373 32.21 -11.94 15.20
CA ASP A 373 32.78 -10.64 14.82
C ASP A 373 33.86 -10.75 13.73
N LEU A 374 33.86 -11.87 12.99
CA LEU A 374 34.63 -11.96 11.76
C LEU A 374 33.85 -11.20 10.68
N GLY A 375 34.19 -9.91 10.50
CA GLY A 375 33.72 -9.03 9.43
C GLY A 375 33.99 -9.51 7.98
N GLY A 376 34.20 -10.81 7.78
CA GLY A 376 34.16 -11.52 6.51
C GLY A 376 33.67 -12.95 6.76
N GLY A 377 32.54 -13.32 6.14
CA GLY A 377 31.92 -14.65 6.27
C GLY A 377 30.40 -14.64 6.03
N PRO A 378 29.71 -15.79 6.18
CA PRO A 378 28.27 -15.94 5.93
C PRO A 378 27.36 -14.90 6.62
N PHE A 379 27.75 -14.41 7.80
CA PHE A 379 27.02 -13.38 8.54
C PHE A 379 27.08 -11.98 7.91
N ALA A 380 28.21 -11.59 7.32
CA ALA A 380 28.33 -10.32 6.60
C ALA A 380 27.45 -10.32 5.34
N ASN A 381 27.33 -11.47 4.69
CA ASN A 381 26.42 -11.67 3.57
C ASN A 381 24.95 -11.61 4.02
N LEU A 382 24.60 -12.19 5.18
CA LEU A 382 23.26 -12.10 5.74
C LEU A 382 22.86 -10.66 6.05
N ALA A 383 23.70 -9.89 6.75
CA ALA A 383 23.40 -8.48 7.07
C ALA A 383 23.20 -7.64 5.80
N LYS A 384 24.00 -7.87 4.75
CA LYS A 384 23.84 -7.23 3.45
C LYS A 384 22.55 -7.64 2.74
N THR A 385 22.16 -8.91 2.82
CA THR A 385 20.86 -9.38 2.31
C THR A 385 19.71 -8.71 3.05
N LEU A 386 19.74 -8.64 4.37
CA LEU A 386 18.71 -7.99 5.17
C LEU A 386 18.58 -6.50 4.84
N GLU A 387 19.69 -5.78 4.71
CA GLU A 387 19.66 -4.37 4.28
C GLU A 387 19.04 -4.22 2.88
N ARG A 388 19.39 -5.10 1.94
CA ARG A 388 18.76 -5.12 0.61
C ARG A 388 17.27 -5.44 0.67
N THR A 389 16.84 -6.32 1.57
CA THR A 389 15.42 -6.60 1.80
C THR A 389 14.70 -5.34 2.27
N VAL A 390 15.27 -4.57 3.20
CA VAL A 390 14.68 -3.28 3.62
C VAL A 390 14.54 -2.33 2.43
N GLU A 391 15.60 -2.14 1.65
CA GLU A 391 15.57 -1.25 0.50
C GLU A 391 14.60 -1.74 -0.58
N PHE A 392 14.53 -3.05 -0.83
CA PHE A 392 13.60 -3.68 -1.76
C PHE A 392 12.14 -3.49 -1.34
N THR A 393 11.83 -3.74 -0.07
CA THR A 393 10.50 -3.47 0.48
C THR A 393 10.16 -1.99 0.32
N VAL A 394 11.05 -1.07 0.68
CA VAL A 394 10.81 0.37 0.47
C VAL A 394 10.54 0.70 -1.00
N ALA A 395 11.31 0.14 -1.93
CA ALA A 395 11.10 0.35 -3.36
C ALA A 395 9.78 -0.23 -3.85
N HIS A 396 9.37 -1.39 -3.35
CA HIS A 396 8.09 -2.03 -3.60
C HIS A 396 6.94 -1.13 -3.13
N GLU A 397 6.93 -0.72 -1.87
CA GLU A 397 5.88 0.15 -1.32
C GLU A 397 5.79 1.52 -2.04
N VAL A 398 6.93 2.09 -2.45
CA VAL A 398 6.95 3.32 -3.26
C VAL A 398 6.44 3.05 -4.68
N GLY A 399 6.71 1.87 -5.25
CA GLY A 399 6.18 1.45 -6.54
C GLY A 399 4.65 1.41 -6.57
N HIS A 400 4.02 1.01 -5.47
CA HIS A 400 2.56 1.02 -5.35
C HIS A 400 1.91 2.42 -5.42
N GLN A 401 2.70 3.48 -5.24
CA GLN A 401 2.19 4.84 -5.47
C GLN A 401 1.81 5.05 -6.95
N TYR A 402 2.37 4.25 -7.86
CA TYR A 402 1.98 4.18 -9.26
C TYR A 402 0.97 3.08 -9.54
N PHE A 403 1.18 1.86 -9.02
CA PHE A 403 0.35 0.68 -9.26
C PHE A 403 -0.48 0.35 -8.01
N ALA A 404 -1.80 0.25 -8.11
CA ALA A 404 -2.79 0.38 -7.02
C ALA A 404 -3.14 1.84 -6.65
N GLY A 405 -2.14 2.68 -6.34
CA GLY A 405 -2.37 4.07 -5.94
C GLY A 405 -2.89 4.94 -7.10
N LEU A 406 -2.00 5.25 -8.05
CA LEU A 406 -2.33 6.13 -9.17
C LEU A 406 -3.12 5.41 -10.27
N VAL A 407 -2.71 4.19 -10.61
CA VAL A 407 -3.43 3.26 -11.46
C VAL A 407 -4.05 2.20 -10.57
N GLY A 408 -5.36 2.29 -10.33
CA GLY A 408 -6.05 1.34 -9.47
C GLY A 408 -6.25 -0.02 -10.13
N SER A 409 -6.46 -1.05 -9.32
CA SER A 409 -6.73 -2.45 -9.70
C SER A 409 -7.79 -3.03 -8.76
N ASP A 410 -8.32 -4.21 -9.05
CA ASP A 410 -9.06 -5.00 -8.07
C ASP A 410 -8.08 -5.98 -7.40
N PRO A 411 -7.51 -5.65 -6.23
CA PRO A 411 -6.48 -6.49 -5.62
C PRO A 411 -7.05 -7.81 -5.07
N ILE A 412 -8.37 -7.92 -4.95
CA ILE A 412 -9.03 -9.13 -4.43
C ILE A 412 -9.25 -10.14 -5.56
N GLN A 413 -9.72 -9.67 -6.72
CA GLN A 413 -10.00 -10.55 -7.85
C GLN A 413 -8.79 -10.74 -8.77
N ASP A 414 -7.98 -9.70 -8.95
CA ASP A 414 -6.87 -9.63 -9.91
C ASP A 414 -5.54 -9.23 -9.22
N PRO A 415 -5.06 -9.93 -8.17
CA PRO A 415 -3.89 -9.50 -7.38
C PRO A 415 -2.59 -9.38 -8.19
N VAL A 416 -2.49 -10.00 -9.38
CA VAL A 416 -1.32 -9.84 -10.25
C VAL A 416 -1.26 -8.48 -10.96
N ALA A 417 -2.34 -7.70 -10.94
CA ALA A 417 -2.45 -6.43 -11.67
C ALA A 417 -1.56 -5.33 -11.07
N ASP A 418 -1.50 -5.28 -9.75
CA ASP A 418 -0.66 -4.39 -8.94
C ASP A 418 0.56 -5.16 -8.41
N GLU A 419 0.37 -6.21 -7.62
CA GLU A 419 1.45 -6.83 -6.84
C GLU A 419 2.60 -7.32 -7.71
N ALA A 420 2.28 -8.09 -8.74
CA ALA A 420 3.32 -8.64 -9.61
C ALA A 420 4.05 -7.55 -10.38
N LEU A 421 3.35 -6.46 -10.75
CA LEU A 421 3.94 -5.34 -11.50
C LEU A 421 4.79 -4.47 -10.58
N THR A 422 4.33 -4.17 -9.37
CA THR A 422 5.09 -3.45 -8.35
C THR A 422 6.34 -4.22 -7.96
N GLN A 423 6.22 -5.53 -7.75
CA GLN A 423 7.34 -6.39 -7.41
C GLN A 423 8.43 -6.37 -8.49
N TYR A 424 8.05 -6.43 -9.78
CA TYR A 424 9.02 -6.29 -10.86
C TYR A 424 9.56 -4.86 -10.98
N ALA A 425 8.74 -3.83 -10.72
CA ALA A 425 9.19 -2.45 -10.71
C ALA A 425 10.24 -2.18 -9.62
N ALA A 426 10.16 -2.84 -8.46
CA ALA A 426 11.19 -2.79 -7.43
C ALA A 426 12.51 -3.44 -7.90
N VAL A 427 12.46 -4.54 -8.67
CA VAL A 427 13.66 -5.11 -9.32
C VAL A 427 14.26 -4.12 -10.33
N LEU A 428 13.42 -3.46 -11.13
CA LEU A 428 13.88 -2.42 -12.06
C LEU A 428 14.50 -1.22 -11.32
N TYR A 429 13.95 -0.80 -10.19
CA TYR A 429 14.57 0.23 -9.33
C TYR A 429 16.00 -0.16 -8.95
N PHE A 430 16.25 -1.40 -8.56
CA PHE A 430 17.61 -1.85 -8.25
C PHE A 430 18.52 -1.83 -9.49
N GLU A 431 18.00 -2.14 -10.67
CA GLU A 431 18.77 -2.01 -11.91
C GLU A 431 19.19 -0.56 -12.15
N TRP A 432 18.28 0.37 -11.89
CA TRP A 432 18.47 1.80 -12.12
C TRP A 432 19.43 2.44 -11.12
N ALA A 433 19.27 2.12 -9.83
CA ALA A 433 20.05 2.69 -8.74
C ALA A 433 21.41 2.00 -8.54
N HIS A 434 21.47 0.67 -8.75
CA HIS A 434 22.61 -0.17 -8.37
C HIS A 434 23.20 -0.98 -9.54
N GLY A 435 22.57 -0.96 -10.71
CA GLY A 435 23.04 -1.63 -11.92
C GLY A 435 22.51 -3.05 -12.11
N LYS A 436 22.63 -3.55 -13.34
CA LYS A 436 22.12 -4.88 -13.78
C LYS A 436 22.55 -6.05 -12.87
N PRO A 437 23.82 -6.16 -12.42
CA PRO A 437 24.21 -7.27 -11.55
C PRO A 437 23.46 -7.29 -10.21
N ALA A 438 23.19 -6.10 -9.63
CA ALA A 438 22.44 -6.00 -8.38
C ALA A 438 20.97 -6.41 -8.57
N ALA A 439 20.36 -6.01 -9.69
CA ALA A 439 18.99 -6.40 -10.04
C ALA A 439 18.84 -7.91 -10.28
N GLU A 440 19.80 -8.54 -10.97
CA GLU A 440 19.77 -9.98 -11.20
C GLU A 440 19.93 -10.77 -9.89
N ALA A 441 20.82 -10.33 -8.99
CA ALA A 441 20.97 -10.94 -7.67
C ALA A 441 19.67 -10.78 -6.86
N LEU A 442 19.09 -9.59 -6.84
CA LEU A 442 17.83 -9.35 -6.14
C LEU A 442 16.67 -10.17 -6.72
N LYS A 443 16.59 -10.31 -8.05
CA LYS A 443 15.58 -11.16 -8.70
C LYS A 443 15.71 -12.62 -8.26
N ALA A 444 16.93 -13.14 -8.19
CA ALA A 444 17.18 -14.49 -7.70
C ALA A 444 16.74 -14.65 -6.24
N GLU A 445 17.08 -13.68 -5.39
CA GLU A 445 16.82 -13.73 -3.95
C GLU A 445 15.35 -13.45 -3.57
N ALA A 446 14.72 -12.46 -4.17
CA ALA A 446 13.40 -11.97 -3.78
C ALA A 446 12.25 -12.63 -4.55
N LEU A 447 12.48 -13.08 -5.79
CA LEU A 447 11.44 -13.68 -6.63
C LEU A 447 11.64 -15.19 -6.74
N VAL A 448 12.78 -15.62 -7.28
CA VAL A 448 13.02 -17.04 -7.59
C VAL A 448 13.12 -17.87 -6.31
N SER A 449 13.85 -17.40 -5.29
CA SER A 449 14.01 -18.14 -4.03
C SER A 449 12.70 -18.36 -3.29
N ALA A 450 11.75 -17.42 -3.36
CA ALA A 450 10.42 -17.56 -2.76
C ALA A 450 9.64 -18.73 -3.39
N TYR A 451 9.68 -18.84 -4.73
CA TYR A 451 9.08 -19.97 -5.44
C TYR A 451 9.72 -21.30 -5.05
N HIS A 452 11.06 -21.38 -5.06
CA HIS A 452 11.79 -22.59 -4.71
C HIS A 452 11.54 -23.03 -3.26
N LEU A 453 11.54 -22.09 -2.30
CA LEU A 453 11.24 -22.38 -0.89
C LEU A 453 9.85 -22.99 -0.71
N TYR A 454 8.82 -22.42 -1.36
CA TYR A 454 7.46 -22.95 -1.32
C TYR A 454 7.37 -24.35 -1.93
N ARG A 455 8.01 -24.58 -3.09
CA ARG A 455 8.04 -25.90 -3.75
C ARG A 455 8.79 -26.94 -2.91
N MET A 456 9.91 -26.58 -2.28
CA MET A 456 10.66 -27.46 -1.37
C MET A 456 9.87 -27.81 -0.11
N SER A 457 8.97 -26.92 0.32
CA SER A 457 8.06 -27.14 1.46
C SER A 457 6.85 -28.03 1.11
N GLY A 458 6.82 -28.59 -0.11
CA GLY A 458 5.75 -29.46 -0.59
C GLY A 458 4.56 -28.74 -1.20
N GLY A 459 4.62 -27.41 -1.37
CA GLY A 459 3.56 -26.64 -2.02
C GLY A 459 3.52 -26.86 -3.52
N GLU A 460 2.34 -26.85 -4.15
CA GLU A 460 2.11 -27.10 -5.59
C GLU A 460 2.18 -25.83 -6.45
N ASP A 461 2.77 -25.91 -7.65
CA ASP A 461 2.68 -24.81 -8.63
C ASP A 461 1.25 -24.67 -9.15
N GLY A 462 0.87 -23.45 -9.56
CA GLY A 462 -0.47 -23.14 -10.01
C GLY A 462 -0.57 -21.82 -10.79
N PRO A 463 -1.78 -21.50 -11.27
CA PRO A 463 -2.07 -20.20 -11.86
C PRO A 463 -1.90 -19.08 -10.83
N ALA A 464 -1.30 -17.98 -11.26
CA ALA A 464 -1.12 -16.79 -10.45
C ALA A 464 -2.32 -15.82 -10.53
N HIS A 465 -2.98 -15.75 -11.68
CA HIS A 465 -4.11 -14.86 -11.88
C HIS A 465 -5.40 -15.55 -11.42
N ARG A 466 -5.73 -15.36 -10.15
CA ARG A 466 -6.97 -15.84 -9.52
C ARG A 466 -7.28 -15.02 -8.26
N PRO A 467 -8.53 -15.05 -7.77
CA PRO A 467 -8.90 -14.35 -6.56
C PRO A 467 -8.08 -14.78 -5.34
N THR A 468 -7.82 -13.83 -4.44
CA THR A 468 -7.04 -13.97 -3.20
C THR A 468 -7.53 -15.10 -2.27
N GLU A 469 -8.82 -15.40 -2.29
CA GLU A 469 -9.43 -16.50 -1.50
C GLU A 469 -9.13 -17.91 -2.02
N GLN A 470 -8.61 -18.04 -3.25
CA GLN A 470 -8.25 -19.33 -3.83
C GLN A 470 -6.81 -19.76 -3.48
N PHE A 471 -6.05 -18.91 -2.80
CA PHE A 471 -4.75 -19.27 -2.26
C PHE A 471 -4.91 -19.90 -0.88
N SER A 472 -4.25 -21.03 -0.67
CA SER A 472 -4.35 -21.84 0.53
C SER A 472 -3.54 -21.30 1.71
N SER A 473 -2.50 -20.50 1.43
CA SER A 473 -1.59 -19.97 2.44
C SER A 473 -0.83 -18.74 1.94
N SER A 474 -0.37 -17.88 2.87
CA SER A 474 0.47 -16.73 2.52
C SER A 474 1.79 -17.13 1.85
N MET A 475 2.28 -18.34 2.12
CA MET A 475 3.48 -18.88 1.47
C MET A 475 3.22 -19.20 -0.01
N GLU A 476 2.06 -19.78 -0.33
CA GLU A 476 1.63 -19.99 -1.73
C GLU A 476 1.44 -18.64 -2.45
N TYR A 477 0.72 -17.70 -1.81
CA TYR A 477 0.48 -16.38 -2.38
C TYR A 477 1.81 -15.65 -2.66
N GLY A 478 2.73 -15.60 -1.70
CA GLY A 478 4.05 -15.00 -1.88
C GLY A 478 4.87 -15.70 -2.97
N ALA A 479 4.86 -17.04 -3.04
CA ALA A 479 5.60 -17.76 -4.06
C ALA A 479 5.05 -17.56 -5.49
N ILE A 480 3.73 -17.55 -5.63
CA ILE A 480 3.08 -17.52 -6.94
C ILE A 480 2.86 -16.09 -7.43
N VAL A 481 2.35 -15.18 -6.60
CA VAL A 481 2.04 -13.78 -6.98
C VAL A 481 3.28 -12.89 -6.91
N TYR A 482 4.12 -13.03 -5.88
CA TYR A 482 5.32 -12.20 -5.71
C TYR A 482 6.60 -12.87 -6.25
N GLY A 483 6.61 -14.20 -6.41
CA GLY A 483 7.76 -14.94 -6.93
C GLY A 483 7.68 -15.20 -8.43
N LYS A 484 6.70 -16.00 -8.86
CA LYS A 484 6.52 -16.45 -10.25
C LYS A 484 5.92 -15.37 -11.16
N ALA A 485 4.78 -14.77 -10.79
CA ALA A 485 4.04 -13.86 -11.67
C ALA A 485 4.84 -12.64 -12.20
N PRO A 486 5.74 -11.99 -11.44
CA PRO A 486 6.52 -10.85 -11.93
C PRO A 486 7.48 -11.21 -13.07
N LEU A 487 7.88 -12.48 -13.17
CA LEU A 487 8.81 -12.96 -14.20
C LEU A 487 8.18 -12.97 -15.60
N MET A 488 6.85 -12.88 -15.69
CA MET A 488 6.15 -12.57 -16.94
C MET A 488 6.66 -11.25 -17.54
N PHE A 489 6.83 -10.22 -16.71
CA PHE A 489 7.32 -8.92 -17.13
C PHE A 489 8.81 -8.92 -17.49
N ASP A 490 9.62 -9.71 -16.78
CA ASP A 490 11.03 -9.97 -17.14
C ASP A 490 11.14 -10.63 -18.52
N ALA A 491 10.34 -11.67 -18.77
CA ALA A 491 10.27 -12.33 -20.06
C ALA A 491 9.77 -11.38 -21.16
N ALA A 492 8.72 -10.61 -20.91
CA ALA A 492 8.19 -9.63 -21.85
C ALA A 492 9.22 -8.54 -22.20
N ARG A 493 9.93 -8.01 -21.20
CA ARG A 493 11.00 -7.02 -21.40
C ARG A 493 12.13 -7.57 -22.26
N LYS A 494 12.53 -8.82 -22.05
CA LYS A 494 13.55 -9.50 -22.88
C LYS A 494 13.12 -9.64 -24.35
N ARG A 495 11.82 -9.81 -24.62
CA ARG A 495 11.29 -9.91 -26.00
C ARG A 495 11.22 -8.56 -26.72
N VAL A 496 10.71 -7.54 -26.04
CA VAL A 496 10.42 -6.23 -26.66
C VAL A 496 11.56 -5.21 -26.58
N GLY A 497 12.55 -5.49 -25.73
CA GLY A 497 13.66 -4.59 -25.42
C GLY A 497 13.36 -3.56 -24.35
N GLU A 498 14.42 -3.12 -23.66
CA GLU A 498 14.38 -2.23 -22.50
C GLU A 498 13.67 -0.89 -22.79
N GLU A 499 14.01 -0.22 -23.89
CA GLU A 499 13.42 1.08 -24.21
C GLU A 499 11.92 0.99 -24.51
N THR A 500 11.50 -0.03 -25.25
CA THR A 500 10.10 -0.24 -25.59
C THR A 500 9.29 -0.55 -24.35
N PHE A 501 9.82 -1.41 -23.47
CA PHE A 501 9.20 -1.74 -22.19
C PHE A 501 9.06 -0.49 -21.31
N GLN A 502 10.13 0.31 -21.17
CA GLN A 502 10.11 1.54 -20.38
C GLN A 502 9.10 2.57 -20.92
N ARG A 503 9.04 2.75 -22.25
CA ARG A 503 8.03 3.63 -22.87
C ARG A 503 6.61 3.12 -22.60
N ALA A 504 6.38 1.82 -22.72
CA ALA A 504 5.08 1.23 -22.44
C ALA A 504 4.67 1.40 -20.97
N LEU A 505 5.60 1.26 -20.01
CA LEU A 505 5.32 1.49 -18.59
C LEU A 505 4.83 2.92 -18.34
N ARG A 506 5.53 3.91 -18.90
CA ARG A 506 5.11 5.31 -18.81
C ARG A 506 3.75 5.56 -19.46
N THR A 507 3.52 4.99 -20.66
CA THR A 507 2.23 5.10 -21.35
C THR A 507 1.10 4.46 -20.55
N TYR A 508 1.35 3.33 -19.91
CA TYR A 508 0.38 2.66 -19.03
C TYR A 508 0.00 3.56 -17.85
N VAL A 509 1.00 4.09 -17.13
CA VAL A 509 0.77 5.04 -16.03
C VAL A 509 0.01 6.29 -16.48
N ASP A 510 0.32 6.85 -17.65
CA ASP A 510 -0.38 8.02 -18.18
C ASP A 510 -1.81 7.71 -18.66
N THR A 511 -2.03 6.54 -19.27
CA THR A 511 -3.34 6.11 -19.80
C THR A 511 -4.35 5.84 -18.70
N TYR A 512 -3.89 5.17 -17.64
CA TYR A 512 -4.73 4.72 -16.52
C TYR A 512 -4.62 5.60 -15.28
N ARG A 513 -3.96 6.77 -15.37
CA ARG A 513 -3.85 7.72 -14.26
C ARG A 513 -5.22 8.07 -13.67
N TYR A 514 -5.39 7.84 -12.37
CA TYR A 514 -6.64 7.97 -11.59
C TYR A 514 -7.80 7.06 -12.02
N LYS A 515 -7.53 6.04 -12.83
CA LYS A 515 -8.51 5.08 -13.33
C LYS A 515 -8.18 3.68 -12.84
N TRP A 516 -9.08 2.75 -13.13
CA TRP A 516 -8.89 1.32 -12.91
C TRP A 516 -8.28 0.66 -14.15
N ALA A 517 -7.28 -0.18 -13.94
CA ALA A 517 -6.73 -1.10 -14.90
C ALA A 517 -7.09 -2.53 -14.50
N ARG A 518 -7.29 -3.39 -15.50
CA ARG A 518 -7.40 -4.84 -15.33
C ARG A 518 -6.00 -5.45 -15.34
N ALA A 519 -5.87 -6.71 -14.93
CA ALA A 519 -4.60 -7.46 -14.95
C ALA A 519 -3.81 -7.36 -16.26
N ASP A 520 -4.49 -7.38 -17.42
CA ASP A 520 -3.86 -7.28 -18.75
C ASP A 520 -3.54 -5.84 -19.20
N GLY A 521 -3.83 -4.83 -18.38
CA GLY A 521 -3.76 -3.42 -18.75
C GLY A 521 -2.39 -2.98 -19.24
N PHE A 522 -1.33 -3.34 -18.53
CA PHE A 522 0.04 -3.02 -18.97
C PHE A 522 0.41 -3.79 -20.24
N LEU A 523 0.06 -5.07 -20.34
CA LEU A 523 0.37 -5.89 -21.51
C LEU A 523 -0.32 -5.39 -22.78
N ARG A 524 -1.52 -4.81 -22.66
CA ARG A 524 -2.19 -4.12 -23.78
C ARG A 524 -1.39 -2.92 -24.27
N GLU A 525 -0.90 -2.06 -23.36
CA GLU A 525 -0.06 -0.93 -23.76
C GLU A 525 1.30 -1.38 -24.33
N LEU A 526 1.89 -2.43 -23.78
CA LEU A 526 3.11 -3.02 -24.32
C LEU A 526 2.90 -3.61 -25.72
N SER A 527 1.77 -4.28 -25.95
CA SER A 527 1.41 -4.83 -27.26
C SER A 527 1.16 -3.73 -28.30
N LYS A 528 0.59 -2.58 -27.90
CA LYS A 528 0.48 -1.40 -28.77
C LYS A 528 1.85 -0.82 -29.11
N ALA A 529 2.78 -0.81 -28.15
CA ALA A 529 4.14 -0.32 -28.35
C ALA A 529 5.02 -1.28 -29.18
N ALA A 530 4.71 -2.58 -29.17
CA ALA A 530 5.42 -3.64 -29.91
C ALA A 530 4.45 -4.58 -30.66
N PRO A 531 3.73 -4.12 -31.69
CA PRO A 531 2.68 -4.93 -32.35
C PRO A 531 3.17 -6.24 -32.94
N SER A 532 4.43 -6.31 -33.39
CA SER A 532 5.05 -7.54 -33.90
C SER A 532 5.18 -8.64 -32.85
N HIS A 533 5.20 -8.28 -31.55
CA HIS A 533 5.31 -9.21 -30.44
C HIS A 533 3.97 -9.48 -29.73
N ALA A 534 2.85 -8.88 -30.16
CA ALA A 534 1.59 -8.95 -29.43
C ALA A 534 1.10 -10.40 -29.15
N ARG A 535 1.25 -11.31 -30.11
CA ARG A 535 0.88 -12.73 -29.91
C ARG A 535 1.80 -13.44 -28.93
N GLU A 536 3.09 -13.13 -28.98
CA GLU A 536 4.09 -13.69 -28.07
C GLU A 536 3.88 -13.19 -26.63
N LEU A 537 3.57 -11.90 -26.48
CA LEU A 537 3.22 -11.29 -25.20
C LEU A 537 1.99 -11.94 -24.56
N ALA A 538 0.92 -12.16 -25.35
CA ALA A 538 -0.27 -12.88 -24.86
C ALA A 538 0.06 -14.32 -24.42
N ARG A 539 0.93 -15.01 -25.18
CA ARG A 539 1.44 -16.35 -24.82
C ARG A 539 2.26 -16.35 -23.54
N LEU A 540 3.07 -15.31 -23.30
CA LEU A 540 3.82 -15.16 -22.06
C LEU A 540 2.87 -14.97 -20.88
N GLN A 541 1.81 -14.16 -21.03
CA GLN A 541 0.82 -13.99 -19.97
C GLN A 541 0.16 -15.31 -19.60
N GLU A 542 -0.33 -16.06 -20.59
CA GLU A 542 -0.92 -17.40 -20.38
C GLU A 542 0.06 -18.33 -19.66
N ARG A 543 1.30 -18.43 -20.18
CA ARG A 543 2.35 -19.30 -19.63
C ARG A 543 2.70 -19.01 -18.17
N TRP A 544 2.80 -17.74 -17.80
CA TRP A 544 3.26 -17.34 -16.45
C TRP A 544 2.12 -17.17 -15.45
N TRP A 545 0.92 -16.77 -15.89
CA TRP A 545 -0.19 -16.42 -15.00
C TRP A 545 -1.32 -17.43 -14.98
N GLU A 546 -1.56 -18.16 -16.06
CA GLU A 546 -2.69 -19.08 -16.17
C GLU A 546 -2.25 -20.56 -16.10
N GLU A 547 -0.99 -20.86 -16.42
CA GLU A 547 -0.46 -22.22 -16.46
C GLU A 547 0.50 -22.55 -15.28
N ALA A 548 0.62 -23.85 -14.96
CA ALA A 548 1.49 -24.36 -13.89
C ALA A 548 2.83 -24.88 -14.44
N HIS A 549 3.66 -23.97 -14.96
CA HIS A 549 4.96 -24.29 -15.54
C HIS A 549 6.17 -23.65 -14.85
N GLY A 550 6.03 -23.22 -13.60
CA GLY A 550 7.10 -22.60 -12.82
C GLY A 550 8.32 -23.51 -12.68
N ASP A 551 8.16 -24.83 -12.50
CA ASP A 551 9.30 -25.76 -12.40
C ASP A 551 10.06 -25.92 -13.73
N GLU A 552 9.36 -25.78 -14.87
CA GLU A 552 9.97 -25.82 -16.20
C GLU A 552 10.76 -24.54 -16.46
N ASP A 553 10.21 -23.39 -16.05
CA ASP A 553 10.77 -22.07 -16.37
C ASP A 553 11.84 -21.63 -15.35
N LEU A 554 11.76 -22.07 -14.09
CA LEU A 554 12.64 -21.69 -12.98
C LEU A 554 13.57 -22.81 -12.52
N GLY A 555 13.43 -24.00 -13.10
CA GLY A 555 14.14 -25.20 -12.70
C GLY A 555 13.52 -25.90 -11.50
N LYS A 556 13.90 -27.16 -11.30
CA LYS A 556 13.41 -27.97 -10.18
C LYS A 556 13.86 -27.39 -8.82
N PRO A 557 13.06 -27.59 -7.75
CA PRO A 557 13.38 -27.14 -6.41
C PRO A 557 14.81 -27.53 -5.98
N SER A 558 15.64 -26.57 -5.59
CA SER A 558 17.02 -26.85 -5.17
C SER A 558 17.57 -25.86 -4.14
N LEU A 559 18.47 -26.34 -3.28
CA LEU A 559 19.21 -25.53 -2.31
C LEU A 559 20.02 -24.40 -2.96
N GLY A 560 20.64 -24.66 -4.12
CA GLY A 560 21.40 -23.63 -4.84
C GLY A 560 20.51 -22.48 -5.33
N ALA A 561 19.31 -22.80 -5.82
CA ALA A 561 18.33 -21.78 -6.21
C ALA A 561 17.82 -20.96 -5.00
N LEU A 562 17.60 -21.62 -3.85
CA LEU A 562 17.18 -20.96 -2.61
C LEU A 562 18.24 -19.99 -2.06
N MET A 563 19.51 -20.24 -2.34
CA MET A 563 20.62 -19.36 -1.96
C MET A 563 20.99 -18.33 -3.03
N GLY A 564 20.05 -17.97 -3.91
CA GLY A 564 20.28 -16.97 -4.95
C GLY A 564 21.30 -17.40 -6.01
N GLY A 565 21.44 -18.70 -6.26
CA GLY A 565 22.38 -19.26 -7.25
C GLY A 565 23.80 -19.51 -6.71
N MET A 566 24.01 -19.47 -5.39
CA MET A 566 25.27 -19.93 -4.78
C MET A 566 25.47 -21.43 -4.98
N ASP A 567 26.71 -21.82 -5.22
CA ASP A 567 27.10 -23.23 -5.32
C ASP A 567 27.09 -23.86 -3.93
N ALA A 568 26.11 -24.75 -3.68
CA ALA A 568 25.96 -25.46 -2.42
C ALA A 568 27.20 -26.28 -2.03
N SER A 569 28.09 -26.61 -2.96
CA SER A 569 29.37 -27.28 -2.68
C SER A 569 30.38 -26.41 -1.93
N GLN A 570 30.13 -25.10 -1.81
CA GLN A 570 30.95 -24.17 -1.04
C GLN A 570 30.57 -24.11 0.44
N LEU A 571 29.46 -24.75 0.85
CA LEU A 571 29.07 -24.87 2.24
C LEU A 571 29.79 -26.06 2.90
N ASP A 572 30.15 -25.90 4.17
CA ASP A 572 30.68 -27.01 4.95
C ASP A 572 29.58 -28.04 5.26
N LYS A 573 30.00 -29.26 5.60
CA LYS A 573 29.08 -30.40 5.82
C LYS A 573 28.17 -30.24 7.03
N GLU A 574 28.57 -29.50 8.06
CA GLU A 574 27.71 -29.26 9.23
C GLU A 574 26.61 -28.27 8.88
N THR A 575 26.93 -27.21 8.13
CA THR A 575 25.94 -26.24 7.64
C THR A 575 24.93 -26.89 6.68
N LEU A 576 25.39 -27.74 5.75
CA LEU A 576 24.50 -28.49 4.86
C LEU A 576 23.55 -29.42 5.62
N LYS A 577 24.06 -30.14 6.61
CA LYS A 577 23.26 -31.05 7.43
C LYS A 577 22.23 -30.30 8.29
N LEU A 578 22.61 -29.15 8.85
CA LEU A 578 21.68 -28.27 9.58
C LEU A 578 20.54 -27.75 8.69
N LEU A 579 20.84 -27.41 7.43
CA LEU A 579 19.83 -26.98 6.46
C LEU A 579 18.89 -28.13 6.06
N GLU A 580 19.43 -29.33 5.85
CA GLU A 580 18.66 -30.55 5.57
C GLU A 580 17.75 -30.92 6.75
N ASP A 581 18.28 -30.87 7.98
CA ASP A 581 17.51 -31.14 9.20
C ASP A 581 16.42 -30.07 9.45
N PHE A 582 16.64 -28.82 9.00
CA PHE A 582 15.70 -27.70 9.13
C PHE A 582 14.56 -27.73 8.10
N LEU A 583 14.85 -28.09 6.85
CA LEU A 583 13.87 -28.12 5.75
C LEU A 583 13.03 -29.42 5.72
N GLY A 584 13.35 -30.40 6.57
CA GLY A 584 12.71 -31.71 6.59
C GLY A 584 13.25 -32.64 5.49
N PRO A 585 12.81 -33.92 5.44
CA PRO A 585 13.29 -34.89 4.47
C PRO A 585 12.92 -34.44 3.05
N MET A 586 13.91 -33.87 2.36
CA MET A 586 13.82 -33.51 0.95
C MET A 586 13.63 -34.79 0.13
N SER A 587 12.41 -35.03 -0.34
CA SER A 587 12.18 -36.13 -1.29
C SER A 587 12.72 -35.74 -2.67
N PRO A 588 13.37 -36.67 -3.39
CA PRO A 588 14.06 -36.39 -4.66
C PRO A 588 13.15 -36.00 -5.83
#